data_AF-A0A2R4SVK6-F1
#
_entry.id   AF-A0A2R4SVK6-F1
#
_cell.length_a   1.000
_cell.length_b   1.000
_cell.length_c   1.000
_cell.angle_alpha   90.00
_cell.angle_beta   90.00
_cell.angle_gamma   90.00
#
_symmetry.space_group_name_H-M   'P 1'
#
loop_
_entity.id
_entity.type
_entity.pdbx_description
1 polymer ?
#
loop_
_entity_poly.entity_id
_entity_poly.type
_entity_poly.pdbx_seq_one_letter_code
_entity_poly.pdbx_strand_id
1 'polypeptide(L)'
;MLQPLFRALRRTPAAAAFLVAGRPPAPPTHLPPVARTALPTATGEEAVSYNRARKALPIALHMLQNGATVGHAETEQQIDAAAYALGWDEISDQTRAAVRANLGVLERHPDISLRP
;
A
#
# COMPACT_ATOMS: atom_id res chain seq x y z
N MET A 1 5.42 28.28 -50.34
CA MET A 1 6.68 27.50 -50.33
C MET A 1 6.58 26.44 -49.25
N LEU A 2 6.73 25.17 -49.65
CA LEU A 2 7.20 23.99 -48.90
C LEU A 2 6.51 23.59 -47.57
N GLN A 3 5.62 22.61 -47.70
CA GLN A 3 5.35 21.50 -46.75
C GLN A 3 6.65 20.79 -46.25
N PRO A 4 6.62 19.74 -45.38
CA PRO A 4 5.70 19.27 -44.33
C PRO A 4 6.47 18.71 -43.08
N LEU A 5 5.82 17.85 -42.28
CA LEU A 5 6.41 16.79 -41.43
C LEU A 5 7.17 17.22 -40.15
N PHE A 6 6.50 17.10 -39.01
CA PHE A 6 6.97 16.24 -37.90
C PHE A 6 5.76 15.82 -37.06
N ARG A 7 5.01 14.87 -37.62
CA ARG A 7 4.12 14.00 -36.86
C ARG A 7 5.00 13.01 -36.10
N ALA A 8 4.60 12.77 -34.86
CA ALA A 8 4.88 11.59 -34.04
C ALA A 8 6.01 11.66 -33.00
N LEU A 9 5.58 11.31 -31.78
CA LEU A 9 6.33 10.60 -30.74
C LEU A 9 7.40 11.40 -29.98
N ARG A 10 7.03 11.87 -28.79
CA ARG A 10 7.55 11.26 -27.55
C ARG A 10 6.90 11.81 -26.28
N ARG A 11 6.20 10.90 -25.61
CA ARG A 11 6.23 10.68 -24.16
C ARG A 11 5.91 11.89 -23.27
N THR A 12 4.70 11.86 -22.75
CA THR A 12 4.35 12.23 -21.38
C THR A 12 5.55 12.19 -20.42
N PRO A 13 5.81 13.30 -19.72
CA PRO A 13 6.38 13.23 -18.40
C PRO A 13 5.37 13.75 -17.39
N ALA A 14 5.11 12.91 -16.38
CA ALA A 14 4.71 13.29 -15.05
C ALA A 14 3.45 14.18 -14.94
N ALA A 15 2.34 13.53 -14.59
CA ALA A 15 1.32 14.17 -13.76
C ALA A 15 2.02 14.70 -12.49
N ALA A 16 2.42 15.96 -12.57
CA ALA A 16 2.93 16.73 -11.46
C ALA A 16 1.78 17.07 -10.52
N ALA A 17 2.15 17.21 -9.25
CA ALA A 17 1.43 17.93 -8.21
C ALA A 17 0.20 17.24 -7.59
N PHE A 18 0.47 16.37 -6.61
CA PHE A 18 -0.29 16.38 -5.35
C PHE A 18 0.67 16.29 -4.17
N LEU A 19 1.50 17.32 -4.02
CA LEU A 19 2.07 17.71 -2.72
C LEU A 19 1.25 18.90 -2.22
N VAL A 20 0.08 18.61 -1.65
CA VAL A 20 -0.70 19.59 -0.88
C VAL A 20 -0.91 18.99 0.52
N ALA A 21 -0.51 19.78 1.49
CA ALA A 21 -0.52 19.53 2.93
C ALA A 21 -1.85 18.96 3.47
N GLY A 22 -1.73 18.10 4.50
CA GLY A 22 -2.67 18.12 5.62
C GLY A 22 -3.61 16.92 5.80
N ARG A 23 -3.71 15.97 4.87
CA ARG A 23 -4.39 14.69 5.12
C ARG A 23 -3.98 13.69 4.05
N PRO A 24 -3.53 12.47 4.40
CA PRO A 24 -3.44 11.42 3.38
C PRO A 24 -4.83 11.26 2.76
N PRO A 25 -4.94 11.11 1.42
CA PRO A 25 -6.22 10.76 0.81
C PRO A 25 -6.77 9.55 1.57
N ALA A 26 -8.07 9.59 1.90
CA ALA A 26 -8.74 8.44 2.49
C ALA A 26 -8.29 7.20 1.71
N PRO A 27 -7.73 6.18 2.39
CA PRO A 27 -7.16 5.04 1.71
C PRO A 27 -8.23 4.47 0.79
N PRO A 28 -7.87 4.06 -0.43
CA PRO A 28 -8.83 3.38 -1.29
C PRO A 28 -9.42 2.22 -0.50
N THR A 29 -10.73 2.28 -0.26
CA THR A 29 -11.49 1.34 0.59
C THR A 29 -11.15 -0.11 0.25
N HIS A 30 -10.83 -0.39 -1.01
CA HIS A 30 -10.14 -1.60 -1.40
C HIS A 30 -9.09 -1.34 -2.47
N LEU A 31 -7.87 -1.84 -2.27
CA LEU A 31 -6.89 -1.94 -3.35
C LEU A 31 -7.44 -2.93 -4.40
N PRO A 32 -7.52 -2.56 -5.69
CA PRO A 32 -7.89 -3.52 -6.71
C PRO A 32 -6.89 -4.68 -6.73
N PRO A 33 -7.32 -5.90 -7.09
CA PRO A 33 -6.43 -7.03 -7.26
C PRO A 33 -5.54 -6.80 -8.49
N VAL A 34 -4.41 -6.11 -8.31
CA VAL A 34 -3.49 -5.76 -9.41
C VAL A 34 -2.48 -6.87 -9.72
N ALA A 35 -2.57 -8.02 -9.05
CA ALA A 35 -1.66 -9.14 -9.33
C ALA A 35 -1.62 -9.50 -10.82
N ARG A 36 -2.75 -9.46 -11.53
CA ARG A 36 -2.79 -9.74 -12.98
C ARG A 36 -1.98 -8.74 -13.83
N THR A 37 -1.83 -7.50 -13.37
CA THR A 37 -1.05 -6.48 -14.08
C THR A 37 0.40 -6.45 -13.62
N ALA A 38 0.66 -6.68 -12.33
CA ALA A 38 2.00 -6.67 -11.75
C ALA A 38 2.77 -7.99 -11.96
N LEU A 39 2.06 -9.11 -11.97
CA LEU A 39 2.57 -10.47 -12.13
C LEU A 39 1.74 -11.22 -13.18
N PRO A 40 1.89 -10.89 -14.48
CA PRO A 40 1.04 -11.43 -15.55
C PRO A 40 1.16 -12.95 -15.73
N THR A 41 2.26 -13.55 -15.29
CA THR A 41 2.52 -14.99 -15.36
C THR A 41 2.32 -15.71 -14.03
N ALA A 42 1.85 -15.01 -12.98
CA ALA A 42 1.63 -15.62 -11.68
C ALA A 42 0.51 -16.68 -11.74
N THR A 43 0.74 -17.77 -11.03
CA THR A 43 -0.29 -18.71 -10.64
C THR A 43 -1.36 -18.02 -9.79
N GLY A 44 -2.51 -18.68 -9.62
CA GLY A 44 -3.59 -18.16 -8.76
C GLY A 44 -3.11 -17.92 -7.32
N GLU A 45 -2.28 -18.82 -6.78
CA GLU A 45 -1.74 -18.70 -5.42
C GLU A 45 -0.76 -17.54 -5.27
N GLU A 46 0.16 -17.36 -6.22
CA GLU A 46 1.09 -16.23 -6.24
C GLU A 46 0.36 -14.89 -6.34
N ALA A 47 -0.68 -14.83 -7.17
CA ALA A 47 -1.50 -13.63 -7.30
C ALA A 47 -2.25 -13.29 -6.02
N VAL A 48 -2.77 -14.31 -5.32
CA VAL A 48 -3.41 -14.14 -4.01
C VAL A 48 -2.40 -13.65 -2.97
N SER A 49 -1.22 -14.28 -2.88
CA SER A 49 -0.15 -13.88 -1.96
C SER A 49 0.34 -12.45 -2.21
N TYR A 50 0.50 -12.06 -3.48
CA TYR A 50 0.85 -10.69 -3.86
C TYR A 50 -0.21 -9.68 -3.41
N ASN A 51 -1.50 -9.98 -3.64
CA ASN A 51 -2.58 -9.10 -3.22
C ASN A 51 -2.67 -8.98 -1.68
N ARG A 52 -2.42 -10.07 -0.94
CA ARG A 52 -2.34 -10.04 0.53
C ARG A 52 -1.21 -9.14 1.01
N ALA A 53 -0.01 -9.26 0.45
CA ALA A 53 1.13 -8.41 0.79
C ALA A 53 0.84 -6.92 0.51
N ARG A 54 0.20 -6.62 -0.63
CA ARG A 54 -0.23 -5.26 -0.97
C ARG A 54 -1.26 -4.70 0.01
N LYS A 55 -2.19 -5.53 0.50
CA LYS A 55 -3.17 -5.13 1.52
C LYS A 55 -2.50 -4.90 2.88
N ALA A 56 -1.52 -5.73 3.24
CA ALA A 56 -0.86 -5.66 4.54
C ALA A 56 -0.06 -4.37 4.77
N LEU A 57 0.59 -3.82 3.75
CA LEU A 57 1.42 -2.61 3.88
C LEU A 57 0.67 -1.37 4.39
N PRO A 58 -0.46 -0.94 3.79
CA PRO A 58 -1.20 0.21 4.29
C PRO A 58 -1.77 0.00 5.69
N ILE A 59 -2.14 -1.24 6.06
CA ILE A 59 -2.56 -1.56 7.44
C ILE A 59 -1.39 -1.35 8.40
N ALA A 60 -0.22 -1.91 8.11
CA ALA A 60 0.97 -1.76 8.94
C ALA A 60 1.38 -0.28 9.09
N LEU A 61 1.36 0.48 8.00
CA LEU A 61 1.66 1.91 8.03
C LEU A 61 0.65 2.68 8.88
N HIS A 62 -0.65 2.38 8.75
CA HIS A 62 -1.68 2.99 9.59
C HIS A 62 -1.47 2.69 11.08
N MET A 63 -1.18 1.43 11.42
CA MET A 63 -0.89 1.04 12.80
C MET A 63 0.30 1.83 13.36
N LEU A 64 1.39 1.91 12.59
CA LEU A 64 2.60 2.61 12.98
C LEU A 64 2.38 4.12 13.16
N GLN A 65 1.61 4.75 12.27
CA GLN A 65 1.21 6.17 12.39
C GLN A 65 0.35 6.44 13.64
N ASN A 66 -0.40 5.43 14.10
CA ASN A 66 -1.19 5.50 15.33
C ASN A 66 -0.41 5.07 16.58
N GLY A 67 0.90 4.80 16.46
CA GLY A 67 1.80 4.51 17.57
C GLY A 67 1.93 3.04 17.94
N ALA A 68 1.55 2.12 17.05
CA ALA A 68 1.88 0.71 17.24
C ALA A 68 3.39 0.49 17.16
N THR A 69 3.93 -0.37 18.01
CA THR A 69 5.35 -0.75 18.08
C THR A 69 5.48 -2.27 18.16
N VAL A 70 6.58 -2.81 17.62
CA VAL A 70 6.83 -4.24 17.69
C VAL A 70 7.16 -4.61 19.12
N GLY A 71 6.33 -5.48 19.72
CA GLY A 71 6.52 -5.98 21.08
C GLY A 71 5.54 -5.41 22.11
N HIS A 72 4.80 -4.34 21.79
CA HIS A 72 3.56 -4.04 22.49
C HIS A 72 2.45 -4.85 21.82
N ALA A 73 2.20 -6.04 22.37
CA ALA A 73 1.23 -7.05 21.91
C ALA A 73 0.32 -6.56 20.77
N GLU A 74 0.78 -6.73 19.52
CA GLU A 74 -0.01 -6.49 18.31
C GLU A 74 -1.08 -7.57 18.24
N THR A 75 -2.13 -7.38 19.04
CA THR A 75 -3.24 -8.31 19.10
C THR A 75 -3.90 -8.38 17.73
N GLU A 76 -4.42 -9.55 17.36
CA GLU A 76 -5.19 -9.71 16.13
C GLU A 76 -6.33 -8.69 16.05
N GLN A 77 -6.93 -8.36 17.20
CA GLN A 77 -7.94 -7.34 17.34
C GLN A 77 -7.47 -5.94 16.90
N GLN A 78 -6.23 -5.54 17.18
CA GLN A 78 -5.70 -4.25 16.74
C GLN A 78 -5.43 -4.24 15.24
N ILE A 79 -4.94 -5.34 14.68
CA ILE A 79 -4.74 -5.48 13.23
C ILE A 79 -6.09 -5.42 12.52
N ASP A 80 -7.10 -6.11 13.05
CA ASP A 80 -8.46 -6.11 12.51
C ASP A 80 -9.12 -4.72 12.65
N ALA A 81 -8.94 -4.03 13.77
CA ALA A 81 -9.42 -2.66 13.95
C ALA A 81 -8.77 -1.69 12.97
N ALA A 82 -7.45 -1.80 12.74
CA ALA A 82 -6.75 -1.00 11.74
C ALA A 82 -7.21 -1.34 10.32
N ALA A 83 -7.45 -2.61 10.01
CA ALA A 83 -7.98 -3.02 8.72
C ALA A 83 -9.39 -2.46 8.48
N TYR A 84 -10.25 -2.55 9.49
CA TYR A 84 -11.60 -2.00 9.46
C TYR A 84 -11.62 -0.49 9.29
N ALA A 85 -10.75 0.24 9.99
CA ALA A 85 -10.61 1.70 9.83
C ALA A 85 -10.21 2.12 8.40
N LEU A 86 -9.59 1.21 7.64
CA LEU A 86 -9.18 1.41 6.26
C LEU A 86 -10.20 0.85 5.25
N GLY A 87 -11.33 0.33 5.73
CA GLY A 87 -12.43 -0.19 4.92
C GLY A 87 -12.33 -1.68 4.57
N TRP A 88 -11.48 -2.47 5.24
CA TRP A 88 -11.46 -3.91 5.08
C TRP A 88 -12.27 -4.60 6.18
N ASP A 89 -13.44 -5.14 5.80
CA ASP A 89 -14.31 -5.87 6.72
C ASP A 89 -13.64 -7.15 7.25
N GLU A 90 -12.88 -7.84 6.39
CA GLU A 90 -12.17 -9.06 6.74
C GLU A 90 -10.77 -9.13 6.10
N ILE A 91 -9.84 -9.71 6.86
CA ILE A 91 -8.49 -10.05 6.42
C ILE A 91 -8.15 -11.48 6.84
N SER A 92 -7.36 -12.17 6.02
CA SER A 92 -6.94 -13.54 6.32
C SER A 92 -5.77 -13.57 7.32
N ASP A 93 -5.53 -14.71 7.95
CA ASP A 93 -4.38 -14.90 8.86
C ASP A 93 -3.04 -14.63 8.18
N GLN A 94 -2.91 -14.99 6.91
CA GLN A 94 -1.71 -14.68 6.12
C GLN A 94 -1.56 -13.17 5.89
N THR A 95 -2.67 -12.44 5.79
CA THR A 95 -2.62 -10.96 5.72
C THR A 95 -2.16 -10.40 7.06
N ARG A 96 -2.68 -10.90 8.19
CA ARG A 96 -2.23 -10.51 9.54
C ARG A 96 -0.74 -10.78 9.75
N ALA A 97 -0.27 -11.95 9.34
CA ALA A 97 1.16 -12.29 9.37
C ALA A 97 2.00 -11.31 8.54
N ALA A 98 1.54 -10.96 7.33
CA ALA A 98 2.20 -9.96 6.49
C ALA A 98 2.17 -8.55 7.09
N VAL A 99 1.11 -8.18 7.83
CA VAL A 99 1.05 -6.90 8.56
C VAL A 99 2.16 -6.83 9.61
N ARG A 100 2.28 -7.87 10.45
CA ARG A 100 3.33 -7.94 11.49
C ARG A 100 4.74 -7.88 10.87
N ALA A 101 4.94 -8.60 9.77
CA ALA A 101 6.21 -8.59 9.04
C ALA A 101 6.55 -7.18 8.52
N ASN A 102 5.58 -6.49 7.91
CA ASN A 102 5.78 -5.12 7.42
C ASN A 102 6.01 -4.13 8.57
N LEU A 103 5.25 -4.24 9.67
CA LEU A 103 5.36 -3.36 10.82
C LEU A 103 6.77 -3.39 11.43
N GLY A 104 7.36 -4.57 11.58
CA GLY A 104 8.74 -4.70 12.06
C GLY A 104 9.83 -4.24 11.10
N VAL A 105 9.56 -4.17 9.80
CA VAL A 105 10.46 -3.50 8.85
C VAL A 105 10.32 -1.99 8.95
N LEU A 106 9.08 -1.48 8.97
CA LEU A 106 8.79 -0.04 8.98
C LEU A 106 9.29 0.64 10.27
N GLU A 107 9.11 0.01 11.44
CA GLU A 107 9.57 0.54 12.73
C GLU A 107 11.09 0.72 12.78
N ARG A 108 11.85 -0.13 12.08
CA ARG A 108 13.31 -0.07 12.04
C ARG A 108 13.85 0.87 10.97
N HIS A 109 12.98 1.45 10.14
CA HIS A 109 13.40 2.31 9.05
C HIS A 109 13.70 3.73 9.57
N PRO A 110 14.94 4.23 9.45
CA PRO A 110 15.35 5.49 10.09
C PRO A 110 14.59 6.72 9.61
N ASP A 111 14.18 6.72 8.33
CA ASP A 111 13.50 7.87 7.71
C ASP A 111 11.96 7.78 7.74
N ILE A 112 11.38 6.67 8.22
CA ILE A 112 9.93 6.56 8.36
C ILE A 112 9.58 7.18 9.71
N SER A 113 9.45 8.50 9.71
CA SER A 113 9.15 9.27 10.91
C SER A 113 7.71 9.04 11.36
N LEU A 114 7.55 8.64 12.62
CA LEU A 114 6.28 8.25 13.22
C LEU A 114 5.68 9.43 13.97
N ARG A 115 4.77 10.11 13.27
CA ARG A 115 3.94 11.29 13.64
C ARG A 115 4.43 12.63 13.08
N PRO A 116 3.48 13.55 12.80
CA PRO A 116 3.77 14.96 12.53
C PRO A 116 4.36 15.69 13.74
#